data_AF-A0AAX6N1Z2-F1
#
_entry.id   AF-A0AAX6N1Z2-F1
#
_cell.length_a   1.000
_cell.length_b   1.000
_cell.length_c   1.000
_cell.angle_alpha   90.00
_cell.angle_beta   90.00
_cell.angle_gamma   90.00
#
_symmetry.space_group_name_H-M   'P 1'
#
loop_
_entity.id
_entity.type
_entity.pdbx_description
1 polymer ?
#
loop_
_entity_poly.entity_id
_entity_poly.type
_entity_poly.pdbx_seq_one_letter_code
_entity_poly.pdbx_strand_id
1 'polypeptide(L)'
;MDLQERLDWVRHQRLVATSPSPVPAENLVERQQNPRVLEPINTNRRPHWRYRDPNSIKHKAPELTRDQRHEIRVLKKYHPELTYLDLSKWTGYTYSQVQRALTGPLSPRKRGYGHKKMTTPKAQASSS
;
A
#
# COMPACT_ATOMS: atom_id res chain seq x y z
N MET A 1 18.69 14.20 -45.50
CA MET A 1 18.94 13.56 -44.20
C MET A 1 18.29 12.21 -44.21
N ASP A 2 19.10 11.18 -44.06
CA ASP A 2 18.67 9.79 -43.99
C ASP A 2 17.98 9.51 -42.64
N LEU A 3 17.14 8.47 -42.56
CA LEU A 3 16.42 8.12 -41.33
C LEU A 3 17.37 7.74 -40.20
N GLN A 4 18.50 7.12 -40.56
CA GLN A 4 19.57 6.76 -39.64
C GLN A 4 20.22 8.01 -39.00
N GLU A 5 20.51 9.04 -39.79
CA GLU A 5 21.08 10.30 -39.31
C GLU A 5 20.16 11.01 -38.31
N ARG A 6 18.84 10.96 -38.54
CA ARG A 6 17.84 11.52 -37.62
C ARG A 6 17.80 10.77 -36.28
N LEU A 7 17.90 9.44 -36.30
CA LEU A 7 17.91 8.64 -35.08
C LEU A 7 19.16 8.90 -34.22
N ASP A 8 20.32 9.00 -34.87
CA ASP A 8 21.57 9.28 -34.18
C ASP A 8 21.59 10.71 -33.61
N TRP A 9 21.00 11.67 -34.32
CA TRP A 9 20.80 13.02 -33.77
C TRP A 9 19.92 13.02 -32.51
N VAL A 10 18.78 12.31 -32.51
CA VAL A 10 17.90 12.22 -31.33
C VAL A 10 18.60 11.52 -30.16
N ARG A 11 19.38 10.47 -30.42
CA ARG A 11 20.18 9.78 -29.39
C ARG A 11 21.22 10.72 -28.78
N HIS A 12 21.92 11.49 -29.62
CA HIS A 12 22.89 12.47 -29.15
C HIS A 12 22.23 13.54 -28.28
N GLN A 13 21.09 14.10 -28.71
CA GLN A 13 20.35 15.08 -27.91
C GLN A 13 19.89 14.51 -26.56
N ARG A 14 19.43 13.26 -26.53
CA ARG A 14 19.09 12.57 -25.28
C ARG A 14 20.30 12.40 -24.38
N LEU A 15 21.44 11.98 -24.94
CA LEU A 15 22.68 11.83 -24.19
C LEU A 15 23.16 13.14 -23.60
N VAL A 16 23.11 14.24 -24.35
CA VAL A 16 23.47 15.58 -23.84
C VAL A 16 22.51 16.03 -22.73
N ALA A 17 21.22 15.76 -22.88
CA ALA A 17 20.21 16.13 -21.89
C ALA A 17 20.29 15.31 -20.59
N THR A 18 20.72 14.04 -20.67
CA THR A 18 20.80 13.14 -19.50
C THR A 18 22.22 12.99 -18.94
N SER A 19 23.24 13.44 -19.67
CA SER A 19 24.62 13.40 -19.18
C SER A 19 24.78 14.38 -18.02
N PRO A 20 25.28 13.94 -16.86
CA PRO A 20 25.62 14.86 -15.80
C PRO A 20 26.72 15.82 -16.30
N SER A 21 26.55 17.12 -16.02
CA SER A 21 27.57 18.12 -16.31
C SER A 21 28.90 17.70 -15.68
N PRO A 22 30.03 17.76 -16.43
CA PRO A 22 31.32 17.37 -15.88
C PRO A 22 31.64 18.22 -14.66
N VAL A 23 31.75 17.57 -13.50
CA VAL A 23 32.15 18.23 -12.26
C VAL A 23 33.68 18.41 -12.31
N PRO A 24 34.23 19.62 -12.15
CA PRO A 24 35.67 19.83 -12.17
C PRO A 24 36.36 19.00 -11.08
N ALA A 25 37.54 18.47 -11.40
CA ALA A 25 38.24 17.48 -10.57
C ALA A 25 38.52 17.95 -9.14
N GLU A 26 38.77 19.25 -8.97
CA GLU A 26 39.00 19.91 -7.66
C GLU A 26 37.81 19.70 -6.70
N ASN A 27 36.57 19.84 -7.20
CA ASN A 27 35.35 19.62 -6.42
C ASN A 27 35.14 18.15 -6.04
N LEU A 28 35.69 17.20 -6.81
CA LEU A 28 35.61 15.77 -6.48
C LEU A 28 36.59 15.41 -5.36
N VAL A 29 37.79 15.97 -5.38
CA VAL A 29 38.81 15.77 -4.34
C VAL A 29 38.33 16.38 -3.02
N GLU A 30 37.76 17.58 -3.05
CA GLU A 30 37.21 18.24 -1.87
C GLU A 30 36.06 17.44 -1.24
N ARG A 31 35.18 16.84 -2.05
CA ARG A 31 34.09 15.95 -1.59
C ARG A 31 34.59 14.64 -0.99
N GLN A 32 35.70 14.10 -1.49
CA GLN A 32 36.31 12.88 -0.92
C GLN A 32 36.97 13.16 0.43
N GLN A 33 37.57 14.34 0.59
CA GLN A 33 38.23 14.72 1.85
C GLN A 33 37.23 15.20 2.91
N ASN A 34 36.09 15.78 2.51
CA ASN A 34 35.06 16.29 3.41
C ASN A 34 33.68 15.68 3.14
N PRO A 35 33.37 14.47 3.66
CA PRO A 35 32.06 13.82 3.44
C PRO A 35 30.87 14.57 4.07
N ARG A 36 31.14 15.61 4.87
CA ARG A 36 30.11 16.51 5.44
C ARG A 36 29.72 17.66 4.52
N VAL A 37 30.47 17.92 3.43
CA VAL A 37 30.11 18.88 2.36
C VAL A 37 29.31 18.17 1.28
N LEU A 38 28.38 17.32 1.71
CA LEU A 38 27.23 16.99 0.89
C LEU A 38 26.28 18.17 1.08
N GLU A 39 26.00 18.91 -0.01
CA GLU A 39 24.87 19.84 -0.09
C GLU A 39 23.73 19.30 0.79
N PRO A 40 23.22 20.06 1.78
CA PRO A 40 22.14 19.58 2.62
C PRO A 40 21.04 19.12 1.66
N ILE A 41 20.70 17.83 1.71
CA ILE A 41 19.63 17.25 0.89
C ILE A 41 18.49 18.23 0.99
N ASN A 42 18.13 18.87 -0.13
CA ASN A 42 17.18 19.97 -0.12
C ASN A 42 15.83 19.41 0.37
N THR A 43 15.59 19.49 1.67
CA THR A 43 14.41 18.99 2.36
C THR A 43 13.20 19.87 2.07
N ASN A 44 13.35 20.93 1.25
CA ASN A 44 12.23 21.63 0.61
C ASN A 44 11.53 20.78 -0.48
N ARG A 45 11.80 19.48 -0.56
CA ARG A 45 10.80 18.54 -1.07
C ARG A 45 9.61 18.58 -0.11
N ARG A 46 8.69 19.52 -0.39
CA ARG A 46 7.38 19.60 0.27
C ARG A 46 6.88 18.17 0.45
N PRO A 47 6.47 17.78 1.67
CA PRO A 47 6.05 16.43 1.88
C PRO A 47 4.97 16.06 0.85
N HIS A 48 5.20 14.99 0.10
CA HIS A 48 4.33 14.53 -0.98
C HIS A 48 2.85 14.37 -0.56
N TRP A 49 2.58 14.26 0.75
CA TRP A 49 1.23 14.25 1.31
C TRP A 49 0.46 15.58 1.17
N ARG A 50 1.12 16.70 0.89
CA ARG A 50 0.47 18.01 0.67
C ARG A 50 -0.09 18.20 -0.75
N TYR A 51 0.34 17.38 -1.71
CA TYR A 51 -0.17 17.38 -3.10
C TYR A 51 -1.10 16.18 -3.33
N ARG A 52 -2.02 15.95 -2.39
CA ARG A 52 -3.12 15.02 -2.64
C ARG A 52 -4.25 15.83 -3.22
N ASP A 53 -4.56 15.58 -4.50
CA ASP A 53 -5.68 16.22 -5.18
C ASP A 53 -6.95 16.07 -4.32
N PRO A 54 -7.59 17.16 -3.87
CA PRO A 54 -8.82 17.09 -3.10
C PRO A 54 -9.96 16.38 -3.87
N ASN A 55 -9.87 16.32 -5.19
CA ASN A 55 -10.84 15.63 -6.06
C ASN A 55 -10.49 14.16 -6.33
N SER A 56 -9.36 13.64 -5.82
CA SER A 56 -9.03 12.21 -5.91
C SER A 56 -9.94 11.39 -4.99
N ILE A 57 -11.10 10.99 -5.50
CA ILE A 57 -11.96 10.00 -4.85
C ILE A 57 -11.25 8.64 -4.91
N LYS A 58 -10.71 8.19 -3.77
CA LYS A 58 -10.14 6.83 -3.68
C LYS A 58 -11.28 5.82 -3.67
N HIS A 59 -11.58 5.24 -4.83
CA HIS A 59 -12.44 4.06 -4.91
C HIS A 59 -11.75 2.90 -4.20
N LYS A 60 -12.21 2.56 -2.99
CA LYS A 60 -11.77 1.34 -2.32
C LYS A 60 -12.43 0.16 -3.02
N ALA A 61 -11.66 -0.88 -3.27
CA ALA A 61 -12.23 -2.15 -3.72
C ALA A 61 -13.29 -2.60 -2.70
N PRO A 62 -14.43 -3.16 -3.15
CA PRO A 62 -15.46 -3.67 -2.26
C PRO A 62 -14.88 -4.74 -1.31
N GLU A 63 -15.38 -4.75 -0.07
CA GLU A 63 -14.98 -5.77 0.89
C GLU A 63 -15.55 -7.14 0.48
N LEU A 64 -14.77 -8.20 0.75
CA LEU A 64 -15.20 -9.57 0.48
C LEU A 64 -16.38 -9.95 1.37
N THR A 65 -17.39 -10.58 0.77
CA THR A 65 -18.50 -11.17 1.52
C THR A 65 -18.01 -12.33 2.39
N ARG A 66 -18.87 -12.78 3.30
CA ARG A 66 -18.55 -13.93 4.17
C ARG A 66 -18.28 -15.19 3.35
N ASP A 67 -19.11 -15.44 2.33
CA ASP A 67 -19.06 -16.66 1.54
C ASP A 67 -17.82 -16.68 0.64
N GLN A 68 -17.45 -15.54 0.05
CA GLN A 68 -16.19 -15.39 -0.69
C GLN A 68 -14.97 -15.65 0.19
N ARG A 69 -14.99 -15.15 1.44
CA ARG A 69 -13.92 -15.46 2.40
C ARG A 69 -13.87 -16.95 2.76
N HIS A 70 -15.03 -17.60 2.83
CA HIS A 70 -15.11 -19.03 3.09
C HIS A 70 -14.54 -19.84 1.92
N GLU A 71 -14.89 -19.49 0.69
CA GLU A 71 -14.36 -20.10 -0.54
C GLU A 71 -12.83 -20.04 -0.59
N ILE A 72 -12.24 -18.87 -0.36
CA ILE A 72 -10.77 -18.70 -0.32
C ILE A 72 -10.12 -19.62 0.74
N ARG A 73 -10.76 -19.79 1.91
CA ARG A 73 -10.26 -20.70 2.96
C ARG A 73 -10.36 -22.15 2.57
N VAL A 74 -11.45 -22.53 1.91
CA VAL A 74 -11.66 -23.89 1.42
C VAL A 74 -10.59 -24.22 0.37
N LEU A 75 -10.33 -23.31 -0.57
CA LEU A 75 -9.27 -23.45 -1.56
C LEU A 75 -7.89 -23.63 -0.90
N LYS A 76 -7.55 -22.77 0.08
CA LYS A 76 -6.27 -22.90 0.81
C LYS A 76 -6.18 -24.18 1.64
N LYS A 77 -7.31 -24.70 2.14
CA LYS A 77 -7.36 -25.95 2.91
C LYS A 77 -7.09 -27.17 2.03
N TYR A 78 -7.65 -27.21 0.82
CA TYR A 78 -7.46 -28.35 -0.11
C TYR A 78 -6.18 -28.23 -0.93
N HIS A 79 -5.67 -27.01 -1.15
CA HIS A 79 -4.44 -26.75 -1.87
C HIS A 79 -3.47 -25.94 -1.01
N PRO A 80 -2.82 -26.56 -0.01
CA PRO A 80 -1.93 -25.86 0.91
C PRO A 80 -0.70 -25.27 0.22
N GLU A 81 -0.29 -25.83 -0.92
CA GLU A 81 0.86 -25.37 -1.72
C GLU A 81 0.62 -24.02 -2.42
N LEU A 82 -0.63 -23.63 -2.64
CA LEU A 82 -0.93 -22.39 -3.37
C LEU A 82 -0.52 -21.17 -2.57
N THR A 83 0.27 -20.29 -3.19
CA THR A 83 0.65 -19.02 -2.57
C THR A 83 -0.54 -18.05 -2.59
N TYR A 84 -0.46 -16.96 -1.82
CA TYR A 84 -1.49 -15.92 -1.88
C TYR A 84 -1.59 -15.27 -3.26
N LEU A 85 -0.50 -15.22 -4.02
CA LEU A 85 -0.50 -14.72 -5.40
C LEU A 85 -1.25 -15.66 -6.34
N ASP A 86 -1.11 -16.97 -6.17
CA ASP A 86 -1.82 -17.95 -7.00
C ASP A 86 -3.31 -17.96 -6.70
N LEU A 87 -3.68 -17.91 -5.41
CA LEU A 87 -5.08 -17.76 -5.00
C LEU A 87 -5.70 -16.46 -5.52
N SER A 88 -4.92 -15.37 -5.55
CA SER A 88 -5.34 -14.08 -6.09
C SER A 88 -5.64 -14.18 -7.59
N LYS A 89 -4.80 -14.88 -8.37
CA LYS A 89 -5.03 -15.13 -9.80
C LYS A 89 -6.26 -16.02 -10.04
N TRP A 90 -6.45 -17.05 -9.23
CA TRP A 90 -7.57 -18.00 -9.39
C TRP A 90 -8.93 -17.37 -9.05
N THR A 91 -8.99 -16.57 -7.99
CA THR A 91 -10.24 -15.99 -7.48
C THR A 91 -10.55 -14.61 -8.05
N GLY A 92 -9.57 -13.96 -8.69
CA GLY A 92 -9.68 -12.58 -9.18
C GLY A 92 -9.64 -11.51 -8.07
N TYR A 93 -9.44 -11.90 -6.81
CA TYR A 93 -9.32 -10.96 -5.70
C TYR A 93 -7.90 -10.45 -5.53
N THR A 94 -7.75 -9.25 -4.96
CA THR A 94 -6.42 -8.69 -4.68
C THR A 94 -5.69 -9.50 -3.62
N TYR A 95 -4.36 -9.49 -3.68
CA TYR A 95 -3.49 -10.15 -2.69
C TYR A 95 -3.88 -9.80 -1.24
N SER A 96 -4.12 -8.51 -0.95
CA SER A 96 -4.50 -8.05 0.38
C SER A 96 -5.87 -8.57 0.84
N GLN A 97 -6.83 -8.74 -0.08
CA GLN A 97 -8.14 -9.33 0.22
C GLN A 97 -8.00 -10.81 0.57
N VAL A 98 -7.22 -11.57 -0.22
CA VAL A 98 -6.92 -13.00 0.05
C VAL A 98 -6.24 -13.15 1.41
N GLN A 99 -5.22 -12.34 1.69
CA GLN A 99 -4.50 -12.39 2.97
C GLN A 99 -5.43 -12.10 4.16
N ARG A 100 -6.33 -11.10 4.05
CA ARG A 100 -7.33 -10.80 5.09
C ARG A 100 -8.35 -11.92 5.26
N ALA A 101 -8.78 -12.56 4.18
CA ALA A 101 -9.72 -13.67 4.22
C ALA A 101 -9.17 -14.85 5.04
N LEU A 102 -7.88 -15.13 4.89
CA LEU A 102 -7.19 -16.24 5.57
C LEU A 102 -6.83 -15.93 7.03
N THR A 103 -6.37 -14.71 7.32
CA THR A 103 -5.88 -14.34 8.67
C THR A 103 -6.94 -13.73 9.59
N GLY A 104 -7.98 -13.08 9.04
CA GLY A 104 -9.02 -12.41 9.81
C GLY A 104 -10.09 -13.35 10.37
N PRO A 105 -11.08 -12.86 11.13
CA PRO A 105 -12.24 -13.66 11.51
C PRO A 105 -13.23 -13.79 10.33
N LEU A 106 -13.91 -14.94 10.21
CA LEU A 106 -14.88 -15.17 9.13
C LEU A 106 -16.13 -14.28 9.30
N SER A 107 -16.53 -14.01 10.54
CA SER A 107 -17.58 -13.06 10.89
C SER A 107 -16.97 -11.81 11.56
N PRO A 108 -17.58 -10.63 11.39
CA PRO A 108 -17.21 -9.47 12.20
C PRO A 108 -17.27 -9.84 13.68
N ARG A 109 -16.21 -9.51 14.44
CA ARG A 109 -16.21 -9.69 15.89
C ARG A 109 -17.39 -8.91 16.44
N LYS A 110 -18.35 -9.58 17.08
CA LYS A 110 -19.44 -8.91 17.79
C LYS A 110 -18.81 -7.90 18.73
N ARG A 111 -18.98 -6.60 18.47
CA ARG A 111 -18.67 -5.57 19.46
C ARG A 111 -19.56 -5.89 20.64
N GLY A 112 -18.97 -6.15 21.80
CA GLY A 112 -19.72 -6.60 22.97
C GLY A 112 -20.86 -5.63 23.24
N TYR A 113 -22.09 -6.04 22.96
CA TYR A 113 -23.25 -5.43 23.59
C TYR A 113 -23.07 -5.76 25.06
N GLY A 114 -22.75 -4.75 25.87
CA GLY A 114 -22.65 -4.90 27.31
C GLY A 114 -23.88 -5.64 27.80
N HIS A 115 -23.67 -6.72 28.55
CA HIS A 115 -24.73 -7.36 29.31
C HIS A 115 -25.40 -6.27 30.14
N LYS A 116 -26.53 -5.73 29.66
CA LYS A 116 -27.43 -4.96 30.50
C LYS A 116 -27.93 -5.97 31.52
N LYS A 117 -27.36 -5.94 32.72
CA LYS A 117 -27.84 -6.70 33.85
C LYS A 117 -29.31 -6.33 33.98
N MET A 118 -30.21 -7.26 33.70
CA MET A 118 -31.62 -7.06 34.02
C MET A 118 -31.69 -6.97 35.54
N THR A 119 -31.79 -5.74 36.06
CA THR A 119 -32.17 -5.52 37.45
C THR A 119 -33.60 -6.00 37.59
N THR A 120 -33.77 -7.21 38.11
CA THR A 120 -35.08 -7.71 38.54
C THR A 120 -35.66 -6.73 39.56
N PRO A 121 -36.87 -6.17 39.35
CA PRO A 121 -37.50 -5.32 40.34
C PRO A 121 -37.79 -6.16 41.59
N LYS A 122 -37.27 -5.71 42.73
CA LYS A 122 -37.51 -6.28 44.05
C LYS A 122 -39.01 -6.19 44.33
N ALA A 123 -39.69 -7.33 44.38
CA ALA A 123 -41.10 -7.41 44.76
C ALA A 123 -41.31 -6.67 46.10
N GLN A 124 -42.11 -5.61 46.07
CA GLN A 124 -42.56 -4.93 47.27
C GLN A 124 -43.51 -5.87 47.99
N ALA A 125 -43.09 -6.38 49.15
CA ALA A 125 -43.95 -7.11 50.06
C ALA A 125 -45.03 -6.16 50.56
N SER A 126 -46.28 -6.44 50.19
CA SER A 126 -47.48 -5.85 50.76
C SER A 126 -47.62 -6.33 52.20
N SER A 127 -47.36 -5.45 53.17
CA SER A 127 -47.76 -5.65 54.57
C SER A 127 -49.24 -5.33 54.71
N SER A 128 -50.00 -6.31 55.20
CA SER A 128 -51.36 -6.16 55.74
C SER A 128 -51.36 -5.40 57.06
#